data_AF-A0A1M5KV84-F1
#
_entry.id   AF-A0A1M5KV84-F1
#
_cell.length_a   1.000
_cell.length_b   1.000
_cell.length_c   1.000
_cell.angle_alpha   90.00
_cell.angle_beta   90.00
_cell.angle_gamma   90.00
#
_symmetry.space_group_name_H-M   'P 1'
#
loop_
_entity.id
_entity.type
_entity.pdbx_description
1 polymer ?
#
loop_
_entity_poly.entity_id
_entity_poly.type
_entity_poly.pdbx_seq_one_letter_code
_entity_poly.pdbx_strand_id
1 'polypeptide(L)'
;MNKGNRNPPKSTQFKKGRSGNPKGRPRQTVRQVSTGSQFRKVAREQISIEIEGTQHKMSRWDAYVRQIYNMALNRNGSAARLLDQLRRQFPGDLLPGDPVIFLISESDAKI
;
A
#
# COMPACT_ATOMS: atom_id res chain seq x y z
N MET A 1 28.52 37.74 16.04
CA MET A 1 28.40 37.33 17.46
C MET A 1 27.62 36.03 17.54
N ASN A 2 28.29 34.97 18.00
CA ASN A 2 27.85 33.57 17.95
C ASN A 2 26.50 33.34 18.65
N LYS A 3 25.46 32.97 17.89
CA LYS A 3 24.21 32.40 18.41
C LYS A 3 24.45 30.92 18.73
N GLY A 4 25.31 30.66 19.71
CA GLY A 4 25.70 29.33 20.13
C GLY A 4 25.28 29.04 21.57
N ASN A 5 24.55 27.95 21.75
CA ASN A 5 24.45 27.14 22.97
C ASN A 5 24.26 27.88 24.30
N ARG A 6 23.27 28.77 24.40
CA ARG A 6 22.84 29.27 25.71
C ARG A 6 21.68 28.43 26.20
N ASN A 7 21.85 27.82 27.38
CA ASN A 7 20.77 27.16 28.10
C ASN A 7 19.53 28.07 28.10
N PRO A 8 18.35 27.54 27.76
CA PRO A 8 17.13 28.34 27.69
C PRO A 8 16.89 29.03 29.04
N PRO A 9 16.29 30.24 29.07
CA PRO A 9 15.99 30.94 30.32
C PRO A 9 15.26 30.05 31.32
N LYS A 10 15.63 30.12 32.61
CA LYS A 10 15.02 29.28 33.67
C LYS A 10 13.49 29.41 33.73
N SER A 11 12.94 30.56 33.32
CA SER A 11 11.49 30.82 33.23
C SER A 11 10.78 29.95 32.19
N THR A 12 11.47 29.56 31.12
CA THR A 12 10.94 28.74 30.02
C THR A 12 11.39 27.27 30.11
N GLN A 13 12.23 26.91 31.08
CA GLN A 13 12.63 25.53 31.31
C GLN A 13 11.49 24.73 31.94
N PHE A 14 11.33 23.47 31.50
CA PHE A 14 10.45 22.54 32.17
C PHE A 14 10.95 22.25 33.59
N LYS A 15 10.03 22.23 34.57
CA LYS A 15 10.38 21.90 35.95
C LYS A 15 10.66 20.42 36.08
N LYS A 16 11.79 20.04 36.69
CA LYS A 16 12.13 18.65 37.01
C LYS A 16 10.97 17.99 37.76
N GLY A 17 10.51 16.83 37.28
CA GLY A 17 9.37 16.10 37.85
C GLY A 17 7.98 16.54 37.34
N ARG A 18 7.89 17.54 36.45
CA ARG A 18 6.63 17.92 35.79
C ARG A 18 6.75 17.76 34.28
N SER A 19 5.94 16.88 33.71
CA SER A 19 5.77 16.77 32.26
C SER A 19 5.27 18.11 31.69
N GLY A 20 5.88 18.59 30.61
CA GLY A 20 5.39 19.73 29.83
C GLY A 20 4.06 19.48 29.13
N ASN A 21 3.61 18.23 29.10
CA ASN A 21 2.29 17.83 28.63
C ASN A 21 1.50 17.21 29.81
N PRO A 22 0.70 17.99 30.54
CA PRO A 22 -0.08 17.52 31.69
C PRO A 22 -1.13 16.47 31.31
N LYS A 23 -1.66 16.54 30.09
CA LYS A 23 -2.63 15.57 29.56
C LYS A 23 -1.98 14.25 29.17
N GLY A 24 -0.64 14.19 29.17
CA GLY A 24 0.13 13.07 28.69
C GLY A 24 -0.11 12.80 27.20
N ARG A 25 0.45 11.70 26.71
CA ARG A 25 0.06 11.17 25.41
C ARG A 25 -1.44 10.79 25.49
N PRO A 26 -2.31 11.30 24.62
CA PRO A 26 -3.70 10.88 24.59
C PRO A 26 -3.76 9.35 24.55
N ARG A 27 -4.54 8.74 25.45
CA ARG A 27 -4.78 7.29 25.38
C ARG A 27 -5.30 6.98 23.98
N GLN A 28 -4.73 5.98 23.31
CA GLN A 28 -5.30 5.51 22.05
C GLN A 28 -6.74 5.07 22.35
N THR A 29 -7.71 5.89 21.96
CA THR A 29 -9.10 5.45 21.88
C THR A 29 -9.07 4.19 21.05
N VAL A 30 -9.62 3.09 21.55
CA VAL A 30 -9.83 1.87 20.78
C VAL A 30 -10.65 2.31 19.57
N ARG A 31 -9.99 2.52 18.43
CA ARG A 31 -10.67 2.90 17.21
C ARG A 31 -11.59 1.74 16.91
N GLN A 32 -12.91 2.00 16.85
CA GLN A 32 -13.87 1.03 16.36
C GLN A 32 -13.30 0.46 15.06
N VAL A 33 -13.04 -0.85 15.04
CA VAL A 33 -12.38 -1.46 13.90
C VAL A 33 -13.37 -1.42 12.76
N SER A 34 -13.17 -0.51 11.80
CA SER A 34 -14.04 -0.42 10.64
C SER A 34 -13.93 -1.67 9.79
N THR A 35 -14.99 -2.01 9.06
CA THR A 35 -14.99 -3.11 8.08
C THR A 35 -13.82 -2.97 7.09
N GLY A 36 -13.54 -1.75 6.65
CA GLY A 36 -12.40 -1.47 5.77
C GLY A 36 -11.02 -1.69 6.43
N SER A 37 -10.93 -1.61 7.76
CA SER A 37 -9.72 -1.97 8.51
C SER A 37 -9.54 -3.48 8.60
N GLN A 38 -10.63 -4.23 8.83
CA GLN A 38 -10.58 -5.70 8.82
C GLN A 38 -10.25 -6.24 7.44
N PHE A 39 -10.90 -5.73 6.39
CA PHE A 39 -10.59 -6.07 5.00
C PHE A 39 -9.10 -5.88 4.70
N ARG A 40 -8.57 -4.68 5.00
CA ARG A 40 -7.16 -4.35 4.78
C ARG A 40 -6.20 -5.16 5.63
N LYS A 41 -6.63 -5.71 6.77
CA LYS A 41 -5.82 -6.62 7.58
C LYS A 41 -5.72 -7.98 6.87
N VAL A 42 -6.87 -8.58 6.53
CA VAL A 42 -6.95 -9.89 5.88
C VAL A 42 -6.27 -9.89 4.51
N ALA A 43 -6.44 -8.81 3.75
CA ALA A 43 -5.82 -8.62 2.44
C ALA A 43 -4.27 -8.65 2.51
N ARG A 44 -3.67 -8.19 3.62
CA ARG A 44 -2.21 -8.14 3.81
C ARG A 44 -1.61 -9.40 4.42
N GLU A 45 -2.44 -10.33 4.88
CA GLU A 45 -1.96 -11.60 5.42
C GLU A 45 -1.14 -12.34 4.37
N GLN A 46 0.01 -12.85 4.79
CA GLN A 46 0.91 -13.60 3.92
C GLN A 46 0.43 -15.04 3.84
N ILE A 47 0.29 -15.53 2.62
CA ILE A 47 -0.09 -16.90 2.32
C ILE A 47 0.97 -17.54 1.44
N SER A 48 1.17 -18.85 1.60
CA SER A 48 2.02 -19.65 0.72
C SER A 48 1.14 -20.28 -0.36
N ILE A 49 1.50 -20.05 -1.62
CA ILE A 49 0.82 -20.61 -2.79
C ILE A 49 1.87 -21.25 -3.69
N GLU A 50 1.52 -22.40 -4.25
CA GLU A 50 2.34 -23.05 -5.26
C GLU A 50 2.07 -22.46 -6.64
N ILE A 51 3.11 -21.99 -7.31
CA ILE A 51 3.08 -21.50 -8.68
C ILE A 51 4.14 -22.28 -9.44
N GLU A 52 3.72 -23.01 -10.49
CA GLU A 52 4.63 -23.77 -11.36
C GLU A 52 5.56 -24.73 -10.58
N GLY A 53 5.03 -25.37 -9.54
CA GLY A 53 5.79 -26.32 -8.69
C GLY A 53 6.69 -25.66 -7.64
N THR A 54 6.75 -24.33 -7.58
CA THR A 54 7.52 -23.59 -6.58
C THR A 54 6.60 -22.91 -5.57
N GLN A 55 6.93 -23.00 -4.28
CA GLN A 55 6.18 -22.34 -3.22
C GLN A 55 6.57 -20.86 -3.12
N HIS A 56 5.59 -19.97 -3.36
CA HIS A 56 5.74 -18.53 -3.23
C HIS A 56 4.93 -18.00 -2.06
N LYS A 57 5.56 -17.14 -1.26
CA LYS A 57 4.88 -16.40 -0.18
C LYS A 57 4.52 -15.01 -0.68
N MET A 58 3.23 -14.68 -0.66
CA MET A 58 2.73 -13.35 -1.06
C MET A 58 1.50 -12.95 -0.25
N SER A 59 1.09 -11.68 -0.37
CA SER A 59 -0.13 -11.23 0.30
C SER A 59 -1.37 -11.90 -0.32
N ARG A 60 -2.40 -12.11 0.49
CA ARG A 60 -3.69 -12.66 0.00
C ARG A 60 -4.29 -11.78 -1.10
N TRP A 61 -4.10 -10.47 -1.03
CA TRP A 61 -4.52 -9.55 -2.08
C TRP A 61 -3.80 -9.82 -3.41
N ASP A 62 -2.47 -9.93 -3.40
CA ASP A 62 -1.71 -10.15 -4.63
C ASP A 62 -2.08 -11.48 -5.28
N ALA A 63 -2.25 -12.52 -4.46
CA ALA A 63 -2.71 -13.82 -4.90
C ALA A 63 -4.10 -13.75 -5.55
N TYR A 64 -5.03 -13.04 -4.93
CA TYR A 64 -6.39 -12.87 -5.44
C TYR A 64 -6.41 -12.14 -6.79
N VAL A 65 -5.65 -11.05 -6.91
CA VAL A 65 -5.53 -10.29 -8.17
C VAL A 65 -4.95 -11.17 -9.27
N ARG A 66 -3.84 -11.89 -9.00
CA ARG A 66 -3.25 -12.87 -9.94
C ARG A 66 -4.25 -13.91 -10.41
N GLN A 67 -5.05 -14.45 -9.49
CA GLN A 67 -6.07 -15.44 -9.83
C GLN A 67 -7.15 -14.88 -10.75
N ILE A 68 -7.58 -13.63 -10.56
CA ILE A 68 -8.55 -12.99 -11.47
C ILE A 68 -7.96 -12.86 -12.87
N TYR A 69 -6.70 -12.44 -13.00
CA TYR A 69 -6.01 -12.39 -14.31
C TYR A 69 -5.97 -13.78 -14.97
N ASN A 70 -5.57 -14.82 -14.23
CA ASN A 70 -5.52 -16.19 -14.75
C ASN A 70 -6.90 -16.67 -15.22
N MET A 71 -7.96 -16.39 -14.47
CA MET A 71 -9.33 -16.74 -14.87
C MET A 71 -9.76 -16.00 -16.14
N ALA A 72 -9.46 -14.70 -16.24
CA ALA A 72 -9.80 -13.91 -17.41
C ALA A 72 -9.06 -14.39 -18.67
N LEU A 73 -7.77 -14.76 -18.55
CA LEU A 73 -6.99 -15.38 -19.62
C LEU A 73 -7.61 -16.71 -20.08
N ASN A 74 -8.17 -17.48 -19.16
CA ASN A 74 -8.89 -18.73 -19.43
C ASN A 74 -10.33 -18.53 -19.95
N ARG A 75 -10.57 -17.45 -20.70
CA ARG A 75 -11.87 -17.12 -21.34
C ARG A 75 -13.05 -16.95 -20.37
N ASN A 76 -12.80 -16.67 -19.09
CA ASN A 76 -13.86 -16.37 -18.15
C ASN A 76 -14.32 -14.91 -18.28
N GLY A 77 -15.49 -14.71 -18.91
CA GLY A 77 -16.04 -13.38 -19.16
C GLY A 77 -16.39 -12.57 -17.91
N SER A 78 -16.75 -13.22 -16.79
CA SER A 78 -17.05 -12.48 -15.55
C SER A 78 -15.77 -11.97 -14.88
N ALA A 79 -14.69 -12.76 -14.90
CA ALA A 79 -13.38 -12.33 -14.44
C ALA A 79 -12.84 -11.17 -15.30
N ALA A 80 -13.01 -11.24 -16.63
CA ALA A 80 -12.63 -10.14 -17.52
C ALA A 80 -13.39 -8.83 -17.21
N ARG A 81 -14.70 -8.92 -16.95
CA ARG A 81 -15.50 -7.75 -16.51
C ARG A 81 -15.02 -7.20 -15.17
N LEU A 82 -14.73 -8.07 -14.20
CA LEU A 82 -14.23 -7.65 -12.89
C LEU A 82 -12.88 -6.91 -13.03
N LEU A 83 -11.97 -7.39 -13.89
CA LEU A 83 -10.72 -6.69 -14.18
C LEU A 83 -10.95 -5.32 -14.80
N ASP A 84 -11.86 -5.20 -15.78
CA ASP A 84 -12.19 -3.91 -16.39
C ASP A 84 -12.73 -2.93 -15.34
N GLN A 85 -13.61 -3.39 -14.45
CA GLN A 85 -14.12 -2.58 -13.33
C GLN A 85 -12.99 -2.13 -12.39
N LEU A 86 -12.12 -3.06 -11.97
CA LEU A 86 -10.99 -2.75 -11.09
C LEU A 86 -10.04 -1.75 -11.75
N ARG A 87 -9.75 -1.89 -13.03
CA ARG A 87 -8.87 -0.98 -13.79
C ARG A 87 -9.45 0.42 -13.95
N ARG A 88 -10.77 0.55 -14.08
CA ARG A 88 -11.46 1.85 -14.10
C ARG A 88 -11.49 2.51 -12.73
N GLN A 89 -11.72 1.72 -11.68
CA GLN A 89 -11.83 2.23 -10.31
C GLN A 89 -10.47 2.60 -9.70
N PHE A 90 -9.43 1.84 -10.06
CA PHE A 90 -8.05 2.05 -9.65
C PHE A 90 -7.20 2.26 -10.91
N PRO A 91 -7.32 3.43 -11.58
CA PRO A 91 -6.43 3.75 -12.68
C PRO A 91 -5.00 3.75 -12.13
N GLY A 92 -4.19 2.80 -12.59
CA GLY A 92 -2.78 2.75 -12.24
C GLY A 92 -2.05 3.87 -12.97
N ASP A 93 -1.55 4.86 -12.25
CA ASP A 93 -0.42 5.62 -12.75
C ASP A 93 0.77 4.66 -12.83
N LEU A 94 1.52 4.70 -13.94
CA LEU A 94 2.80 3.99 -14.02
C LEU A 94 3.68 4.49 -12.87
N LEU A 95 4.19 3.59 -12.02
CA LEU A 95 5.14 4.01 -11.01
C LEU A 95 6.40 4.52 -11.73
N PRO A 96 7.07 5.57 -11.22
CA PRO A 96 8.34 6.02 -11.79
C PRO A 96 9.34 4.84 -11.79
N GLY A 97 9.66 4.32 -12.98
CA GLY A 97 10.57 3.18 -13.16
C GLY A 97 9.93 1.86 -13.61
N ASP A 98 8.60 1.76 -13.71
CA ASP A 98 7.97 0.60 -14.36
C ASP A 98 8.29 0.62 -15.87
N PRO A 99 8.82 -0.49 -16.46
CA PRO A 99 9.17 -0.51 -17.87
C PRO A 99 7.91 -0.41 -18.74
N VAL A 100 7.83 0.64 -19.55
CA VAL A 100 6.78 0.75 -20.58
C VAL A 100 7.20 -0.09 -21.77
N ILE A 101 6.69 -1.32 -21.85
CA ILE A 101 6.89 -2.19 -23.01
C ILE A 101 5.91 -1.76 -24.10
N PHE A 102 6.38 -0.97 -25.04
CA PHE A 102 5.66 -0.72 -26.28
C PHE A 102 5.85 -1.92 -27.21
N LEU A 103 4.79 -2.70 -27.41
CA LEU A 103 4.75 -3.70 -28.47
C LEU A 103 4.49 -2.97 -29.78
N ILE A 104 5.56 -2.55 -30.45
CA ILE A 104 5.48 -1.97 -31.80
C ILE A 104 5.36 -3.13 -32.78
N SER A 105 4.27 -3.18 -33.55
CA SER A 105 4.12 -4.15 -34.63
C SER A 105 4.88 -3.66 -35.87
N GLU A 106 5.34 -4.57 -36.74
CA GLU A 106 6.01 -4.18 -38.00
C GLU A 106 5.13 -3.30 -38.90
N SER A 107 3.79 -3.39 -38.75
CA SER A 107 2.83 -2.50 -39.40
C SER A 107 2.91 -1.05 -38.92
N ASP A 108 3.26 -0.82 -37.65
CA ASP A 108 3.39 0.52 -37.08
C ASP A 108 4.73 1.17 -37.44
N ALA A 109 5.71 0.37 -37.85
CA ALA A 109 7.06 0.81 -38.22
C ALA A 109 7.20 1.23 -39.69
N LYS A 110 6.20 0.96 -40.53
CA LYS A 110 6.17 1.41 -41.92
C LYS A 110 5.64 2.85 -41.99
N ILE A 111 6.56 3.80 -41.94
CA ILE A 111 6.35 5.20 -42.36
C ILE A 111 6.44 5.29 -43.88
#